data_AF-A0A8X6NZ50-F1
#
_entry.id   AF-A0A8X6NZ50-F1
#
_cell.length_a   1.000
_cell.length_b   1.000
_cell.length_c   1.000
_cell.angle_alpha   90.00
_cell.angle_beta   90.00
_cell.angle_gamma   90.00
#
_symmetry.space_group_name_H-M   'P 1'
#
loop_
_entity.id
_entity.type
_entity.pdbx_description
1 polymer ?
#
loop_
_entity_poly.entity_id
_entity_poly.type
_entity_poly.pdbx_seq_one_letter_code
_entity_poly.pdbx_strand_id
1 'polypeptide(L)'
;MIQNVRFAAHVNGVFTNARLTLQEASLVELSTGSSCLTTVDTTNIYYTWLDYHYNTLNSEETTKIPFPFKGEMCLEEGKTLLQKLFFNKDGSRNSSVAVMGIHQKEFFMSCGLKTVDMWSDMNLDLIPGELDNYPTPFTNSHTNQIHSNGLDHNCSRRKVFQIMYYLKKNNVI
;
A
#
# COMPACT_ATOMS: atom_id res chain seq x y z
N MET A 1 23.22 -8.67 -2.91
CA MET A 1 22.81 -9.12 -1.56
C MET A 1 21.32 -9.45 -1.67
N ILE A 2 20.92 -10.72 -1.50
CA ILE A 2 19.51 -11.12 -1.59
C ILE A 2 18.80 -10.45 -0.42
N GLN A 3 17.96 -9.46 -0.72
CA GLN A 3 17.14 -8.81 0.29
C GLN A 3 16.15 -9.85 0.79
N ASN A 4 16.14 -10.13 2.10
CA ASN A 4 15.22 -11.08 2.72
C ASN A 4 13.79 -10.51 2.70
N VAL A 5 13.17 -10.44 1.52
CA VAL A 5 11.82 -9.90 1.31
C VAL A 5 10.81 -10.98 1.66
N ARG A 6 9.94 -10.69 2.63
CA ARG A 6 8.89 -11.62 3.08
C ARG A 6 7.48 -11.11 2.82
N PHE A 7 7.35 -9.80 2.64
CA PHE A 7 6.07 -9.15 2.43
C PHE A 7 6.14 -8.24 1.21
N ALA A 8 5.00 -8.08 0.54
CA ALA A 8 4.77 -6.92 -0.31
C ALA A 8 3.76 -6.00 0.39
N ALA A 9 3.85 -4.70 0.14
CA ALA A 9 2.86 -3.72 0.60
C ALA A 9 2.52 -2.72 -0.49
N HIS A 10 1.32 -2.14 -0.36
CA HIS A 10 0.90 -0.96 -1.11
C HIS A 10 0.14 -0.01 -0.19
N VAL A 11 0.33 1.29 -0.37
CA VAL A 11 -0.43 2.34 0.30
C VAL A 11 -1.04 3.29 -0.72
N ASN A 12 -2.35 3.48 -0.64
CA ASN A 12 -3.01 4.66 -1.15
C ASN A 12 -3.04 5.70 -0.04
N GLY A 13 -2.53 6.88 -0.33
CA GLY A 13 -2.42 7.93 0.67
C GLY A 13 -2.82 9.30 0.15
N VAL A 14 -3.00 10.19 1.12
CA VAL A 14 -3.18 11.62 0.91
C VAL A 14 -1.87 12.32 1.24
N PHE A 15 -1.56 13.43 0.58
CA PHE A 15 -0.37 14.21 0.85
C PHE A 15 -0.68 15.32 1.86
N THR A 16 0.15 15.43 2.89
CA THR A 16 0.13 16.55 3.85
C THR A 16 1.53 17.15 3.89
N ASN A 17 1.67 18.42 3.52
CA ASN A 17 2.98 19.09 3.41
C ASN A 17 4.00 18.26 2.59
N ALA A 18 3.57 17.79 1.42
CA ALA A 18 4.34 16.91 0.52
C ALA A 18 4.76 15.55 1.09
N ARG A 19 4.13 15.08 2.18
CA ARG A 19 4.37 13.74 2.75
C ARG A 19 3.15 12.84 2.59
N LEU A 20 3.40 11.61 2.14
CA LEU A 20 2.37 10.59 2.03
C LEU A 20 1.85 10.20 3.41
N THR A 21 0.54 10.29 3.59
CA THR A 21 -0.20 9.94 4.81
C THR A 21 -1.18 8.83 4.47
N LEU A 22 -1.30 7.85 5.37
CA LEU A 22 -2.14 6.67 5.19
C LEU A 22 -3.62 7.05 4.97
N GLN A 23 -4.22 6.54 3.89
CA GLN A 23 -5.67 6.54 3.67
C GLN A 23 -6.17 5.09 3.55
N GLU A 24 -5.47 4.26 2.79
CA GLU A 24 -5.67 2.81 2.70
C GLU A 24 -4.30 2.14 2.55
N ALA A 25 -4.05 1.04 3.25
CA ALA A 25 -2.85 0.24 3.01
C ALA A 25 -3.14 -1.25 3.11
N SER A 26 -2.38 -2.02 2.35
CA SER A 26 -2.42 -3.47 2.37
C SER A 26 -1.00 -4.04 2.47
N LEU A 27 -0.89 -5.16 3.17
CA LEU A 27 0.32 -5.98 3.28
C LEU A 27 -0.08 -7.42 2.92
N VAL A 28 0.79 -8.13 2.20
CA VAL A 28 0.63 -9.56 1.91
C VAL A 28 1.91 -10.31 2.25
N GLU A 29 1.78 -11.44 2.94
CA GLU A 29 2.87 -12.38 3.19
C GLU A 29 3.10 -13.23 1.92
N LEU A 30 4.32 -13.18 1.38
CA LEU A 30 4.63 -13.72 0.05
C LEU A 30 4.51 -15.25 -0.02
N SER A 31 4.84 -15.95 1.07
CA SER A 31 4.79 -17.41 1.17
C SER A 31 3.37 -17.96 1.31
N THR A 32 2.50 -17.27 2.05
CA THR A 32 1.16 -17.77 2.38
C THR A 32 0.06 -17.12 1.55
N GLY A 33 0.31 -15.96 0.94
CA GLY A 33 -0.74 -15.13 0.34
C GLY A 33 -1.69 -14.50 1.36
N SER A 34 -1.41 -14.63 2.66
CA SER A 34 -2.21 -14.01 3.71
C SER A 34 -2.07 -12.49 3.60
N SER A 35 -3.19 -11.78 3.48
CA SER A 35 -3.19 -10.33 3.34
C SER A 35 -4.02 -9.64 4.42
N CYS A 36 -3.64 -8.42 4.73
CA CYS A 36 -4.43 -7.50 5.52
C CYS A 36 -4.74 -6.24 4.72
N LEU A 37 -5.73 -5.51 5.19
CA LEU A 37 -6.13 -4.23 4.64
C LEU A 37 -6.57 -3.35 5.79
N THR A 38 -6.17 -2.10 5.77
CA THR A 38 -6.60 -1.09 6.73
C THR A 38 -6.98 0.16 5.98
N THR A 39 -7.98 0.86 6.50
CA THR A 39 -8.38 2.17 6.02
C THR A 39 -8.39 3.15 7.19
N VAL A 40 -7.96 4.38 6.91
CA VAL A 40 -7.81 5.43 7.92
C VAL A 40 -8.79 6.56 7.63
N ASP A 41 -9.41 7.06 8.70
CA ASP A 41 -10.17 8.30 8.68
C ASP A 41 -9.24 9.50 8.48
N THR A 42 -9.45 10.16 7.35
CA THR A 42 -8.70 11.32 6.89
C THR A 42 -9.47 12.63 7.08
N THR A 43 -10.71 12.58 7.59
CA THR A 43 -11.58 13.76 7.80
C THR A 43 -11.09 14.70 8.89
N ASN A 44 -10.32 14.19 9.86
CA ASN A 44 -9.79 14.96 10.99
C ASN A 44 -8.33 15.38 10.81
N ILE A 45 -7.76 15.18 9.63
CA ILE A 45 -6.39 15.60 9.31
C ILE A 45 -6.42 17.06 8.85
N TYR A 46 -5.46 17.85 9.32
CA TYR A 46 -5.28 19.22 8.84
C TYR A 46 -4.61 19.22 7.46
N TYR A 47 -5.22 19.94 6.51
CA TYR A 47 -4.69 20.13 5.16
C TYR A 47 -4.50 21.61 4.88
N THR A 48 -3.38 21.97 4.25
CA THR A 48 -3.29 23.26 3.58
C THR A 48 -4.22 23.29 2.37
N TRP A 49 -4.51 24.47 1.81
CA TRP A 49 -5.31 24.57 0.58
C TRP A 49 -4.67 23.81 -0.60
N LEU A 50 -3.33 23.84 -0.71
CA LEU A 50 -2.62 23.09 -1.74
C LEU A 50 -2.74 21.58 -1.53
N ASP A 51 -2.58 21.11 -0.29
CA ASP A 51 -2.77 19.68 0.02
C ASP A 51 -4.19 19.24 -0.34
N TYR A 52 -5.20 20.02 0.04
CA TYR A 52 -6.59 19.71 -0.24
C TYR A 52 -6.86 19.61 -1.75
N HIS A 53 -6.41 20.60 -2.52
CA HIS A 53 -6.58 20.62 -3.98
C HIS A 53 -5.88 19.43 -4.65
N TYR A 54 -4.63 19.15 -4.28
CA TYR A 54 -3.89 18.02 -4.81
C TYR A 54 -4.57 16.69 -4.48
N ASN A 55 -5.02 16.52 -3.24
CA ASN A 55 -5.65 15.28 -2.80
C ASN A 55 -7.02 15.04 -3.43
N THR A 56 -7.80 16.09 -3.71
CA THR A 56 -9.03 15.98 -4.51
C THR A 56 -8.72 15.42 -5.90
N LEU A 57 -7.74 15.99 -6.60
CA LEU A 57 -7.32 15.51 -7.92
C LEU A 57 -6.77 14.08 -7.87
N ASN A 58 -5.93 13.77 -6.88
CA ASN A 58 -5.39 12.42 -6.70
C ASN A 58 -6.48 11.38 -6.41
N SER A 59 -7.49 11.74 -5.60
CA SER A 59 -8.68 10.93 -5.36
C SER A 59 -9.45 10.69 -6.65
N GLU A 60 -9.70 11.74 -7.43
CA GLU A 60 -10.49 11.66 -8.66
C GLU A 60 -9.77 10.89 -9.76
N GLU A 61 -8.45 11.01 -9.90
CA GLU A 61 -7.70 10.45 -11.02
C GLU A 61 -7.05 9.10 -10.69
N THR A 62 -6.49 8.96 -9.49
CA THR A 62 -5.59 7.85 -9.14
C THR A 62 -6.24 6.87 -8.18
N THR A 63 -6.50 7.25 -6.92
CA THR A 63 -6.91 6.27 -5.90
C THR A 63 -8.37 5.86 -6.06
N LYS A 64 -9.22 6.75 -6.60
CA LYS A 64 -10.68 6.62 -6.65
C LYS A 64 -11.28 6.42 -5.24
N ILE A 65 -10.57 6.80 -4.18
CA ILE A 65 -11.09 6.80 -2.80
C ILE A 65 -11.54 8.23 -2.48
N PRO A 66 -12.82 8.48 -2.12
CA PRO A 66 -13.33 9.82 -1.85
C PRO A 66 -12.44 10.61 -0.91
N PHE A 67 -12.17 11.88 -1.21
CA PHE A 67 -11.37 12.75 -0.35
C PHE A 67 -12.19 13.96 0.15
N PRO A 68 -12.21 14.25 1.47
CA PRO A 68 -11.68 13.43 2.55
C PRO A 68 -12.48 12.13 2.75
N PHE A 69 -11.81 11.08 3.21
CA PHE A 69 -12.37 9.75 3.42
C PHE A 69 -12.62 9.48 4.90
N LYS A 70 -13.82 8.98 5.24
CA LYS A 70 -14.14 8.45 6.57
C LYS A 70 -13.86 6.95 6.62
N GLY A 71 -12.64 6.60 7.04
CA GLY A 71 -12.21 5.23 7.24
C GLY A 71 -12.61 4.63 8.58
N GLU A 72 -12.13 3.41 8.83
CA GLU A 72 -12.49 2.62 10.00
C GLU A 72 -11.68 2.96 11.26
N MET A 73 -10.48 3.50 11.08
CA MET A 73 -9.50 3.70 12.15
C MET A 73 -8.90 5.11 12.12
N CYS A 74 -8.37 5.59 13.24
CA CYS A 74 -7.50 6.76 13.18
C CYS A 74 -6.11 6.40 12.63
N LEU A 75 -5.32 7.42 12.26
CA LEU A 75 -4.00 7.24 11.64
C LEU A 75 -3.05 6.36 12.45
N GLU A 76 -2.96 6.60 13.76
CA GLU A 76 -2.02 5.88 14.63
C GLU A 76 -2.46 4.43 14.87
N GLU A 77 -3.76 4.15 14.91
CA GLU A 77 -4.30 2.79 14.96
C GLU A 77 -3.99 2.01 13.68
N GLY A 78 -4.18 2.64 12.51
CA GLY A 78 -3.85 2.04 11.22
C GLY A 78 -2.37 1.68 11.09
N LYS A 79 -1.46 2.59 11.48
CA LYS A 79 0.00 2.32 11.52
C LYS A 79 0.34 1.19 12.48
N THR A 80 -0.24 1.22 13.68
CA THR A 80 -0.03 0.19 14.71
C THR A 80 -0.51 -1.18 14.23
N LEU A 81 -1.63 -1.24 13.50
CA LEU A 81 -2.14 -2.48 12.92
C LEU A 81 -1.15 -3.06 11.89
N LEU A 82 -0.64 -2.23 10.98
CA LEU A 82 0.37 -2.63 10.00
C LEU A 82 1.64 -3.19 10.68
N GLN A 83 2.12 -2.51 11.73
CA GLN A 83 3.26 -2.96 12.53
C GLN A 83 2.99 -4.30 13.21
N LYS A 84 1.85 -4.43 13.92
CA LYS A 84 1.50 -5.68 14.63
C LYS A 84 1.44 -6.86 13.66
N LEU A 85 0.85 -6.66 12.49
CA LEU A 85 0.72 -7.71 11.49
C LEU A 85 2.07 -8.13 10.90
N PHE A 86 3.00 -7.18 10.75
CA PHE A 86 4.37 -7.48 10.40
C PHE A 86 5.08 -8.22 11.54
N PHE A 87 5.10 -7.67 12.76
CA PHE A 87 5.93 -8.16 13.88
C PHE A 87 5.40 -9.41 14.60
N ASN A 88 4.11 -9.73 14.51
CA ASN A 88 3.53 -10.93 15.15
C ASN A 88 3.84 -12.24 14.41
N LYS A 89 4.58 -12.18 13.30
CA LYS A 89 5.02 -13.37 12.55
C LYS A 89 6.45 -13.72 12.96
N ASP A 90 6.66 -14.93 13.47
CA ASP A 90 8.01 -15.39 13.84
C ASP A 90 9.00 -15.22 12.67
N GLY A 91 10.14 -14.58 12.95
CA GLY A 91 11.19 -14.32 11.97
C GLY A 91 10.99 -13.13 11.02
N SER A 92 9.87 -12.40 11.10
CA SER A 92 9.61 -11.23 10.23
C SER A 92 10.40 -9.98 10.60
N ARG A 93 10.85 -9.85 11.86
CA ARG A 93 11.57 -8.66 12.36
C ARG A 93 12.81 -8.29 11.54
N ASN A 94 13.44 -9.27 10.89
CA ASN A 94 14.62 -9.07 10.05
C ASN A 94 14.31 -9.07 8.54
N SER A 95 13.05 -9.37 8.17
CA SER A 95 12.60 -9.38 6.79
C SER A 95 12.34 -7.95 6.29
N SER A 96 12.28 -7.81 4.97
CA SER A 96 11.96 -6.56 4.30
C SER A 96 10.57 -6.63 3.68
N VAL A 97 9.93 -5.47 3.54
CA VAL A 97 8.69 -5.25 2.81
C VAL A 97 9.05 -4.68 1.44
N ALA A 98 8.64 -5.32 0.35
CA ALA A 98 8.77 -4.76 -0.99
C ALA A 98 7.60 -3.83 -1.31
N VAL A 99 7.89 -2.66 -1.85
CA VAL A 99 6.91 -1.63 -2.24
C VAL A 99 7.29 -1.02 -3.60
N MET A 100 6.36 -0.25 -4.17
CA MET A 100 6.59 0.45 -5.42
C MET A 100 6.71 1.96 -5.22
N GLY A 101 7.91 2.48 -5.41
CA GLY A 101 8.20 3.90 -5.38
C GLY A 101 8.68 4.40 -4.02
N ILE A 102 9.45 5.48 -4.07
CA ILE A 102 10.15 6.04 -2.92
C ILE A 102 9.19 6.52 -1.82
N HIS A 103 8.05 7.12 -2.17
CA HIS A 103 7.10 7.62 -1.18
C HIS A 103 6.45 6.50 -0.35
N GLN A 104 6.19 5.34 -0.96
CA GLN A 104 5.70 4.18 -0.24
C GLN A 104 6.79 3.64 0.69
N LYS A 105 8.05 3.60 0.22
CA LYS A 105 9.20 3.19 1.02
C LYS A 105 9.35 4.08 2.25
N GLU A 106 9.35 5.40 2.07
CA GLU A 106 9.43 6.38 3.15
C GLU A 106 8.28 6.22 4.16
N PHE A 107 7.05 6.00 3.69
CA PHE A 107 5.90 5.78 4.56
C PHE A 107 6.09 4.54 5.44
N PHE A 108 6.38 3.37 4.88
CA PHE A 108 6.52 2.14 5.68
C PHE A 108 7.77 2.15 6.57
N MET A 109 8.85 2.84 6.15
CA MET A 109 9.99 3.10 7.03
C MET A 109 9.61 3.98 8.23
N SER A 110 8.74 4.98 8.04
CA SER A 110 8.21 5.79 9.16
C SER A 110 7.35 4.97 10.12
N CYS A 111 6.75 3.88 9.63
CA CYS A 111 6.08 2.86 10.44
C CYS A 111 7.07 1.87 11.08
N GLY A 112 8.38 2.10 11.04
CA GLY A 112 9.38 1.22 11.65
C GLY A 112 9.57 -0.12 10.93
N LEU A 113 9.09 -0.26 9.70
CA LEU A 113 9.31 -1.45 8.89
C LEU A 113 10.59 -1.32 8.06
N LYS A 114 11.33 -2.41 7.92
CA LYS A 114 12.41 -2.48 6.94
C LYS A 114 11.77 -2.59 5.56
N THR A 115 11.99 -1.60 4.70
CA THR A 115 11.30 -1.51 3.41
C THR A 115 12.27 -1.31 2.27
N VAL A 116 12.00 -1.96 1.14
CA VAL A 116 12.79 -1.90 -0.09
C VAL A 116 11.89 -1.49 -1.24
N ASP A 117 12.37 -0.55 -2.05
CA ASP A 117 11.73 -0.16 -3.30
C ASP A 117 12.14 -1.13 -4.41
N MET A 118 11.13 -1.68 -5.09
CA MET A 118 11.33 -2.67 -6.14
C MET A 118 12.18 -2.14 -7.30
N TRP A 119 12.06 -0.86 -7.62
CA TRP A 119 12.81 -0.29 -8.74
C TRP A 119 14.25 0.02 -8.34
N SER A 120 14.44 0.86 -7.33
CA SER A 120 15.77 1.40 -6.98
C SER A 120 16.61 0.49 -6.08
N ASP A 121 16.02 -0.27 -5.17
CA ASP A 121 16.79 -1.13 -4.25
C ASP A 121 16.96 -2.55 -4.78
N MET A 122 15.98 -3.05 -5.53
CA MET A 122 15.96 -4.43 -6.06
C MET A 122 16.36 -4.52 -7.53
N ASN A 123 16.49 -3.38 -8.22
CA ASN A 123 16.78 -3.29 -9.65
C ASN A 123 15.79 -4.11 -10.51
N LEU A 124 14.50 -4.07 -10.18
CA LEU A 124 13.45 -4.68 -10.98
C LEU A 124 12.96 -3.67 -12.02
N ASP A 125 13.08 -4.04 -13.30
CA ASP A 125 12.54 -3.26 -14.41
C ASP A 125 11.02 -3.46 -14.48
N LEU A 126 10.30 -2.52 -13.87
CA LEU A 126 8.85 -2.48 -13.88
C LEU A 126 8.37 -1.64 -15.05
N ILE A 127 7.78 -2.29 -16.06
CA ILE A 127 7.15 -1.58 -17.17
C ILE A 127 5.83 -0.99 -16.66
N PRO A 128 5.52 0.31 -16.91
CA PRO A 128 4.24 0.90 -16.55
C PRO A 128 3.06 0.05 -17.04
N GLY A 129 2.13 -0.27 -16.15
CA GLY A 129 0.95 -1.10 -16.46
C GLY A 129 1.20 -2.62 -16.49
N GLU A 130 2.45 -3.10 -16.33
CA GLU A 130 2.72 -4.54 -16.34
C GLU A 130 1.97 -5.28 -15.23
N LEU A 131 1.88 -4.64 -14.05
CA LEU A 131 1.22 -5.20 -12.89
C LEU A 131 -0.27 -5.46 -13.09
N ASP A 132 -0.91 -4.70 -13.99
CA ASP A 132 -2.34 -4.86 -14.25
C ASP A 132 -2.68 -6.18 -14.95
N ASN A 133 -1.68 -6.88 -15.50
CA ASN A 133 -1.81 -8.19 -16.11
C ASN A 133 -1.77 -9.36 -15.12
N TYR A 134 -1.38 -9.14 -13.86
CA TYR A 134 -1.26 -10.22 -12.89
C TYR A 134 -2.60 -10.52 -12.21
N PRO A 135 -2.89 -11.81 -11.92
CA PRO A 135 -4.16 -12.21 -11.33
C PRO A 135 -4.33 -11.64 -9.92
N THR A 136 -5.57 -11.46 -9.49
CA THR A 136 -5.90 -10.92 -8.16
C THR A 136 -7.00 -11.76 -7.53
N PRO A 137 -6.80 -12.31 -6.31
CA PRO A 137 -7.74 -13.28 -5.74
C PRO A 137 -9.03 -12.67 -5.15
N PHE A 138 -9.42 -11.43 -5.51
CA PHE A 138 -10.46 -10.69 -4.79
C PHE A 138 -11.89 -10.77 -5.35
N THR A 139 -12.81 -10.74 -4.39
CA THR A 139 -14.26 -10.57 -4.53
C THR A 139 -14.64 -9.12 -4.26
N ASN A 140 -15.64 -8.60 -5.00
CA ASN A 140 -16.02 -7.18 -5.11
C ASN A 140 -16.45 -6.45 -3.81
N SER A 141 -16.39 -7.07 -2.62
CA SER A 141 -17.06 -6.54 -1.42
C SER A 141 -16.41 -5.28 -0.83
N HIS A 142 -15.08 -5.24 -0.73
CA HIS A 142 -14.36 -4.06 -0.20
C HIS A 142 -14.37 -2.90 -1.19
N THR A 143 -14.12 -3.20 -2.46
CA THR A 143 -13.98 -2.20 -3.50
C THR A 143 -15.25 -1.38 -3.70
N ASN A 144 -16.41 -2.04 -3.62
CA ASN A 144 -17.72 -1.40 -3.71
C ASN A 144 -18.06 -0.50 -2.51
N GLN A 145 -17.36 -0.66 -1.38
CA GLN A 145 -17.61 0.12 -0.17
C GLN A 145 -16.81 1.42 -0.13
N ILE A 146 -15.61 1.45 -0.72
CA ILE A 146 -14.68 2.57 -0.52
C ILE A 146 -14.14 3.22 -1.80
N HIS A 147 -14.17 2.54 -2.96
CA HIS A 147 -13.75 3.14 -4.23
C HIS A 147 -14.97 3.59 -5.04
N SER A 148 -14.95 4.83 -5.52
CA SER A 148 -15.99 5.34 -6.40
C SER A 148 -16.07 4.49 -7.68
N ASN A 149 -17.28 4.04 -8.00
CA ASN A 149 -17.63 3.20 -9.15
C ASN A 149 -17.15 1.72 -9.11
N GLY A 150 -16.68 1.21 -7.96
CA GLY A 150 -16.25 -0.19 -7.86
C GLY A 150 -15.05 -0.56 -8.75
N LEU A 151 -14.33 0.45 -9.25
CA LEU A 151 -13.18 0.27 -10.13
C LEU A 151 -11.94 -0.12 -9.32
N ASP A 152 -11.78 -1.43 -9.21
CA ASP A 152 -10.89 -2.16 -8.29
C ASP A 152 -9.40 -2.10 -8.60
N HIS A 153 -9.01 -1.62 -9.77
CA HIS A 153 -7.61 -1.66 -10.23
C HIS A 153 -6.64 -0.92 -9.30
N ASN A 154 -7.12 0.07 -8.56
CA ASN A 154 -6.32 0.93 -7.69
C ASN A 154 -6.46 0.61 -6.20
N CYS A 155 -7.23 -0.41 -5.82
CA CYS A 155 -7.31 -0.89 -4.44
C CYS A 155 -5.94 -1.35 -3.94
N SER A 156 -5.54 -0.92 -2.74
CA SER A 156 -4.23 -1.28 -2.16
C SER A 156 -4.06 -2.78 -2.06
N ARG A 157 -5.15 -3.48 -1.74
CA ARG A 157 -5.18 -4.93 -1.67
C ARG A 157 -4.96 -5.58 -3.03
N ARG A 158 -5.53 -5.03 -4.08
CA ARG A 158 -5.32 -5.55 -5.43
C ARG A 158 -3.87 -5.34 -5.86
N LYS A 159 -3.36 -4.11 -5.70
CA LYS A 159 -1.98 -3.74 -6.02
C LYS A 159 -0.97 -4.63 -5.29
N VAL A 160 -1.20 -4.94 -4.01
CA VAL A 160 -0.26 -5.77 -3.25
C VAL A 160 -0.19 -7.21 -3.77
N PHE A 161 -1.30 -7.80 -4.23
CA PHE A 161 -1.26 -9.13 -4.85
C PHE A 161 -0.59 -9.10 -6.21
N GLN A 162 -0.81 -8.06 -7.02
CA GLN A 162 -0.10 -7.91 -8.30
C GLN A 162 1.42 -7.83 -8.08
N ILE A 163 1.86 -7.06 -7.07
CA ILE A 163 3.26 -7.02 -6.65
C ILE A 163 3.74 -8.41 -6.23
N MET A 164 3.00 -9.12 -5.38
CA MET A 164 3.36 -10.48 -4.95
C MET A 164 3.57 -11.41 -6.16
N TYR A 165 2.63 -11.44 -7.12
CA TYR A 165 2.75 -12.31 -8.29
C TYR A 165 3.91 -11.91 -9.20
N TYR A 166 4.16 -10.61 -9.36
CA TYR A 166 5.33 -10.11 -10.09
C TYR A 166 6.64 -10.58 -9.44
N LEU A 167 6.75 -10.46 -8.11
CA LEU A 167 7.93 -10.92 -7.37
C LEU A 167 8.14 -12.44 -7.51
N LYS A 168 7.05 -13.24 -7.46
CA LYS A 168 7.10 -14.70 -7.71
C LYS A 168 7.61 -15.02 -9.11
N LYS A 169 7.06 -14.36 -10.14
CA LYS A 169 7.45 -14.60 -11.53
C LYS A 169 8.92 -14.26 -11.80
N ASN A 170 9.45 -13.24 -11.12
CA ASN A 170 10.84 -12.81 -11.26
C ASN A 170 11.82 -13.55 -10.33
N ASN A 171 11.41 -14.65 -9.68
CA ASN A 171 12.23 -15.47 -8.78
C ASN A 171 12.90 -14.67 -7.65
N VAL A 172 12.23 -13.62 -7.16
CA VAL A 172 12.68 -12.85 -6.01
C VAL A 172 12.40 -13.59 -4.69
N ILE A 173 11.42 -14.49 -4.73
CA ILE A 173 10.88 -15.29 -3.62
C ILE A 173 10.67 -16.73 -4.02
#